data_AF-A0A7G2EQQ5-F1
#
_entry.id   AF-A0A7G2EQQ5-F1
#
_cell.length_a   1.000
_cell.length_b   1.000
_cell.length_c   1.000
_cell.angle_alpha   90.00
_cell.angle_beta   90.00
_cell.angle_gamma   90.00
#
_symmetry.space_group_name_H-M   'P 1'
#
loop_
_entity.id
_entity.type
_entity.pdbx_description
1 polymer ?
#
loop_
_entity_poly.entity_id
_entity_poly.type
_entity_poly.pdbx_seq_one_letter_code
_entity_poly.pdbx_strand_id
1 'polypeptide(L)'
;MHVAEAFSKQFQIKMDYWKAYRTLRSARELVRESCRVRQIAKFDLKKIPCTHAIAAAEKRKLSRISLCHPYFQKNYLCKSYANAIMPRDFDIPVPENVVSKICLPPEARQQPGRPKKSRIKYALEIAIEKKKPRRKHTCGNCKQIGHNRKTCKA
;
A
#
# COMPACT_ATOMS: atom_id res chain seq x y z
N MET A 1 31.10 -3.49 -22.89
CA MET A 1 30.19 -4.56 -23.34
C MET A 1 29.39 -4.02 -24.51
N HIS A 2 29.59 -4.57 -25.71
CA HIS A 2 28.92 -4.04 -26.90
C HIS A 2 27.43 -4.41 -26.86
N VAL A 3 26.56 -3.51 -27.32
CA VAL A 3 25.10 -3.68 -27.28
C VAL A 3 24.66 -5.01 -27.91
N ALA A 4 25.25 -5.37 -29.05
CA ALA A 4 24.98 -6.65 -29.72
C ALA A 4 25.39 -7.86 -28.87
N GLU A 5 26.52 -7.81 -28.18
CA GLU A 5 27.01 -8.91 -27.33
C GLU A 5 26.09 -9.15 -26.12
N ALA A 6 25.57 -8.07 -25.53
CA ALA A 6 24.62 -8.17 -24.42
C ALA A 6 23.30 -8.84 -24.86
N PHE A 7 22.79 -8.47 -26.04
CA PHE A 7 21.58 -9.07 -26.61
C PHE A 7 21.79 -10.53 -26.99
N SER A 8 22.91 -10.86 -27.61
CA SER A 8 23.24 -12.25 -27.97
C SER A 8 23.44 -13.14 -26.74
N LYS A 9 23.99 -12.62 -25.64
CA LYS A 9 24.08 -13.36 -24.37
C LYS A 9 22.72 -13.57 -23.71
N GLN A 10 21.85 -12.56 -23.74
CA GLN A 10 20.59 -12.59 -23.01
C GLN A 10 19.49 -13.37 -23.73
N PHE A 11 19.45 -13.31 -25.07
CA PHE A 11 18.39 -13.92 -25.87
C PHE A 11 18.87 -15.08 -26.74
N GLN A 12 20.16 -15.41 -26.71
CA GLN A 12 20.79 -16.46 -27.53
C GLN A 12 20.60 -16.28 -29.05
N ILE A 13 20.39 -15.03 -29.50
CA ILE A 13 20.23 -14.68 -30.91
C ILE A 13 21.45 -13.88 -31.36
N LYS A 14 22.18 -14.36 -32.38
CA LYS A 14 23.27 -13.59 -33.01
C LYS A 14 22.66 -12.45 -33.83
N MET A 15 22.97 -11.21 -33.46
CA MET A 15 22.52 -10.01 -34.18
C MET A 15 23.70 -9.09 -34.48
N ASP A 16 23.66 -8.45 -35.65
CA ASP A 16 24.60 -7.37 -35.96
C ASP A 16 24.32 -6.11 -35.12
N TYR A 17 25.32 -5.24 -34.99
CA TYR A 17 25.24 -4.04 -34.16
C TYR A 17 24.09 -3.12 -34.54
N TRP A 18 23.90 -2.87 -35.85
CA TRP A 18 22.90 -1.91 -36.32
C TRP A 18 21.48 -2.40 -36.09
N LYS A 19 21.22 -3.69 -36.30
CA LYS A 19 19.94 -4.32 -35.97
C LYS A 19 19.72 -4.31 -34.46
N ALA A 20 20.74 -4.62 -33.64
CA ALA A 20 20.62 -4.59 -32.18
C ALA A 20 20.35 -3.17 -31.65
N TYR A 21 20.96 -2.15 -32.25
CA TYR A 21 20.71 -0.76 -31.92
C TYR A 21 19.28 -0.32 -32.28
N ARG A 22 18.80 -0.68 -33.48
CA ARG A 22 17.44 -0.35 -33.94
C ARG A 22 16.37 -1.03 -33.08
N THR A 23 16.54 -2.33 -32.78
CA THR A 23 15.58 -3.06 -31.93
C THR A 23 15.51 -2.49 -30.52
N LEU A 24 16.65 -2.11 -29.93
CA LEU A 24 16.68 -1.42 -28.64
C LEU A 24 15.96 -0.07 -28.67
N ARG A 25 16.18 0.72 -29.71
CA ARG A 25 15.54 2.03 -29.86
C ARG A 25 14.02 1.87 -29.97
N SER A 26 13.55 0.95 -30.82
CA SER A 26 12.12 0.65 -30.96
C SER A 26 11.52 0.06 -29.68
N ALA A 27 12.22 -0.85 -28.99
CA ALA A 27 11.77 -1.38 -27.70
C ALA A 27 11.65 -0.28 -26.64
N ARG A 28 12.59 0.68 -26.61
CA ARG A 28 12.53 1.84 -25.72
C ARG A 28 11.34 2.74 -26.05
N GLU A 29 11.03 2.96 -27.32
CA GLU A 29 9.86 3.74 -27.75
C GLU A 29 8.55 3.04 -27.37
N LEU A 30 8.42 1.73 -27.64
CA LEU A 30 7.26 0.92 -27.25
C LEU A 30 7.03 0.93 -25.73
N VAL A 31 8.10 0.77 -24.95
CA VAL A 31 8.04 0.87 -23.48
C VAL A 31 7.62 2.28 -23.05
N ARG A 32 8.13 3.33 -23.71
CA ARG A 32 7.78 4.73 -23.42
C ARG A 32 6.29 5.00 -23.67
N GLU A 33 5.74 4.53 -24.78
CA GLU A 33 4.32 4.69 -25.13
C GLU A 33 3.41 3.86 -24.22
N SER A 34 3.73 2.58 -23.99
CA SER A 34 3.00 1.71 -23.06
C SER A 34 3.02 2.29 -21.63
N CYS A 35 4.18 2.79 -21.18
CA CYS A 35 4.30 3.47 -19.91
C CYS A 35 3.49 4.76 -19.86
N ARG A 36 3.42 5.53 -20.95
CA ARG A 36 2.63 6.77 -21.04
C ARG A 36 1.14 6.48 -20.86
N VAL A 37 0.58 5.54 -21.62
CA VAL A 37 -0.84 5.16 -21.53
C VAL A 37 -1.17 4.64 -20.14
N ARG A 38 -0.33 3.75 -19.59
CA ARG A 38 -0.53 3.19 -18.25
C ARG A 38 -0.40 4.24 -17.14
N GLN A 39 0.44 5.26 -17.33
CA GLN A 39 0.60 6.36 -16.37
C GLN A 39 -0.56 7.34 -16.41
N ILE A 40 -1.09 7.64 -17.60
CA ILE A 40 -2.31 8.46 -17.77
C ILE A 40 -3.48 7.77 -17.06
N ALA A 41 -3.75 6.49 -17.37
CA ALA A 41 -4.83 5.74 -16.73
C ALA A 41 -4.68 5.66 -15.19
N LYS A 42 -3.45 5.50 -14.68
CA LYS A 42 -3.18 5.53 -13.23
C LYS A 42 -3.44 6.90 -12.63
N PHE A 43 -3.10 7.98 -13.33
CA PHE A 43 -3.39 9.34 -12.90
C PHE A 43 -4.89 9.60 -12.91
N ASP A 44 -5.63 9.12 -13.91
CA ASP A 44 -7.09 9.29 -13.98
C ASP A 44 -7.81 8.64 -12.79
N LEU A 45 -7.35 7.45 -12.38
CA LEU A 45 -7.88 6.72 -11.23
C LEU A 45 -7.43 7.30 -9.88
N LYS A 46 -6.12 7.48 -9.69
CA LYS A 46 -5.55 7.84 -8.38
C LYS A 46 -5.41 9.34 -8.17
N LYS A 47 -5.47 10.13 -9.23
CA LYS A 47 -5.32 11.59 -9.22
C LYS A 47 -3.95 12.07 -8.67
N ILE A 48 -2.96 11.17 -8.64
CA ILE A 48 -1.59 11.36 -8.12
C ILE A 48 -0.58 11.09 -9.26
N PRO A 49 0.43 11.95 -9.47
CA PRO A 49 1.43 11.78 -10.52
C PRO A 49 2.21 10.47 -10.37
N CYS A 50 2.65 9.91 -11.50
CA CYS A 50 3.51 8.74 -11.50
C CYS A 50 4.93 9.09 -11.02
N THR A 51 5.72 8.07 -10.66
CA THR A 51 7.12 8.24 -10.25
C THR A 51 7.97 8.98 -11.28
N HIS A 52 7.74 8.76 -12.58
CA HIS A 52 8.45 9.48 -13.64
C HIS A 52 8.10 10.97 -13.70
N ALA A 53 6.82 11.32 -13.51
CA ALA A 53 6.38 12.71 -13.47
C ALA A 53 6.95 13.43 -12.23
N ILE A 54 7.01 12.74 -11.09
CA ILE A 54 7.65 13.24 -9.86
C ILE A 54 9.14 13.51 -10.11
N ALA A 55 9.88 12.54 -10.66
CA ALA A 55 11.30 12.70 -10.95
C ALA A 55 11.56 13.85 -11.96
N ALA A 56 10.71 13.99 -12.98
CA ALA A 56 10.80 15.08 -13.94
C ALA A 56 10.52 16.46 -13.29
N ALA A 57 9.57 16.54 -12.36
CA ALA A 57 9.29 17.75 -11.60
C ALA A 57 10.47 18.14 -10.71
N GLU A 58 11.04 17.20 -9.98
CA GLU A 58 12.22 17.43 -9.14
C GLU A 58 13.40 17.94 -9.95
N LYS A 59 13.65 17.34 -11.14
CA LYS A 59 14.69 17.80 -12.06
C LYS A 59 14.46 19.24 -12.53
N ARG A 60 13.20 19.64 -12.69
CA ARG A 60 12.77 20.99 -13.08
C ARG A 60 12.54 21.94 -11.91
N LYS A 61 12.82 21.52 -10.67
CA LYS A 61 12.53 22.27 -9.43
C LYS A 61 11.06 22.71 -9.30
N LEU A 62 10.13 21.92 -9.86
CA LEU A 62 8.69 22.12 -9.73
C LEU A 62 8.17 21.39 -8.49
N SER A 63 7.10 21.93 -7.88
CA SER A 63 6.46 21.26 -6.74
C SER A 63 5.80 19.96 -7.19
N ARG A 64 6.06 18.89 -6.42
CA ARG A 64 5.38 17.60 -6.62
C ARG A 64 3.88 17.72 -6.36
N ILE A 65 3.49 18.58 -5.41
CA ILE A 65 2.10 18.80 -5.00
C ILE A 65 1.32 19.51 -6.10
N SER A 66 1.95 20.43 -6.83
CA SER A 66 1.29 21.15 -7.94
C SER A 66 0.98 20.25 -9.14
N LEU A 67 1.61 19.06 -9.23
CA LEU A 67 1.30 18.06 -10.26
C LEU A 67 0.14 17.13 -9.88
N CYS A 68 -0.27 17.12 -8.61
CA CYS A 68 -1.44 16.36 -8.19
C CYS A 68 -2.72 17.04 -8.69
N HIS A 69 -3.79 16.26 -8.83
CA HIS A 69 -5.11 16.81 -9.15
C HIS A 69 -5.55 17.84 -8.10
N PRO A 70 -6.31 18.89 -8.48
CA PRO A 70 -6.80 19.92 -7.55
C PRO A 70 -7.51 19.38 -6.30
N TYR A 71 -8.10 18.19 -6.40
CA TYR A 71 -8.72 17.47 -5.28
C TYR A 71 -7.82 17.38 -4.03
N PHE A 72 -6.50 17.24 -4.20
CA PHE A 72 -5.55 17.13 -3.10
C PHE A 72 -5.00 18.49 -2.62
N GLN A 73 -5.45 19.60 -3.20
CA GLN A 73 -5.01 20.92 -2.78
C GLN A 73 -5.79 21.39 -1.57
N LYS A 74 -5.10 22.13 -0.68
CA LYS A 74 -5.71 22.72 0.51
C LYS A 74 -6.96 23.53 0.18
N ASN A 75 -6.95 24.28 -0.92
CA ASN A 75 -8.08 25.09 -1.36
C ASN A 75 -9.33 24.24 -1.63
N TYR A 76 -9.17 23.05 -2.21
CA TYR A 76 -10.29 22.14 -2.46
C TYR A 76 -10.87 21.62 -1.15
N LEU A 77 -10.00 21.21 -0.21
CA LEU A 77 -10.40 20.81 1.13
C LEU A 77 -11.14 21.94 1.88
N CYS A 78 -10.61 23.15 1.89
CA CYS A 78 -11.26 24.28 2.54
C CYS A 78 -12.63 24.57 1.90
N LYS A 79 -12.74 24.47 0.57
CA LYS A 79 -14.02 24.65 -0.13
C LYS A 79 -15.03 23.54 0.19
N SER A 80 -14.59 22.28 0.30
CA SER A 80 -15.51 21.17 0.62
C SER A 80 -16.12 21.29 2.02
N TYR A 81 -15.41 21.95 2.95
CA TYR A 81 -15.88 22.23 4.31
C TYR A 81 -16.28 23.69 4.53
N ALA A 82 -16.42 24.49 3.47
CA ALA A 82 -16.82 25.90 3.61
C ALA A 82 -18.26 26.04 4.13
N ASN A 83 -19.11 25.06 3.82
CA ASN A 83 -20.47 24.99 4.33
C ASN A 83 -20.48 24.30 5.69
N ALA A 84 -21.22 24.86 6.64
CA ALA A 84 -21.42 24.24 7.95
C ALA A 84 -22.16 22.90 7.79
N ILE A 85 -21.56 21.83 8.31
CA ILE A 85 -22.26 20.55 8.46
C ILE A 85 -23.07 20.65 9.74
N MET A 86 -24.31 21.10 9.60
CA MET A 86 -25.22 21.20 10.73
C MET A 86 -25.75 19.80 11.10
N PRO A 87 -25.90 19.49 12.40
CA PRO A 87 -26.59 18.28 12.81
C PRO A 87 -28.02 18.29 12.24
N ARG A 88 -28.58 17.09 12.07
CA ARG A 88 -29.96 16.93 11.63
C ARG A 88 -30.88 17.65 12.60
N ASP A 89 -31.73 18.50 12.06
CA ASP A 89 -32.86 19.04 12.80
C ASP A 89 -33.91 17.92 12.95
N PHE A 90 -34.19 17.53 14.20
CA PHE A 90 -35.13 16.44 14.48
C PHE A 90 -36.59 16.90 14.33
N ASP A 91 -36.83 18.21 14.37
CA ASP A 91 -38.17 18.79 14.17
C ASP A 91 -38.58 18.78 12.69
N ILE A 92 -37.61 18.61 11.78
CA ILE A 92 -37.85 18.51 10.34
C ILE A 92 -38.05 17.03 9.96
N PRO A 93 -39.24 16.64 9.46
CA PRO A 93 -39.49 15.27 9.04
C PRO A 93 -38.55 14.89 7.89
N VAL A 94 -38.11 13.63 7.88
CA VAL A 94 -37.29 13.09 6.78
C VAL A 94 -38.13 13.14 5.49
N PRO A 95 -37.62 13.70 4.39
CA PRO A 95 -38.31 13.65 3.10
C PRO A 95 -38.70 12.21 2.72
N GLU A 96 -39.92 12.02 2.23
CA GLU A 96 -40.53 10.71 2.00
C GLU A 96 -39.74 9.87 0.98
N ASN A 97 -39.09 10.53 0.02
CA ASN A 97 -38.17 9.94 -0.96
C ASN A 97 -36.86 9.41 -0.37
N VAL A 98 -36.53 9.75 0.89
CA VAL A 98 -35.39 9.22 1.64
C VAL A 98 -35.86 8.12 2.59
N VAL A 99 -37.00 8.30 3.25
CA VAL A 99 -37.61 7.27 4.12
C VAL A 99 -37.91 5.99 3.34
N SER A 100 -38.37 6.11 2.09
CA SER A 100 -38.65 4.98 1.21
C SER A 100 -37.40 4.24 0.72
N LYS A 101 -36.20 4.78 0.93
CA LYS A 101 -34.94 4.12 0.55
C LYS A 101 -34.48 3.16 1.63
N ILE A 102 -34.63 1.86 1.35
CA ILE A 102 -34.06 0.81 2.18
C ILE A 102 -32.56 0.69 1.87
N CYS A 103 -31.70 1.11 2.81
CA CYS A 103 -30.26 0.84 2.75
C CYS A 103 -29.99 -0.62 3.12
N LEU A 104 -29.94 -1.49 2.12
CA LEU A 104 -29.50 -2.87 2.32
C LEU A 104 -28.01 -2.91 2.65
N PRO A 105 -27.56 -3.85 3.51
CA PRO A 105 -26.14 -4.08 3.72
C PRO A 105 -25.48 -4.42 2.37
N PRO A 106 -24.21 -4.06 2.16
CA PRO A 106 -23.49 -4.47 0.96
C PRO A 106 -23.54 -5.99 0.84
N GLU A 107 -23.81 -6.48 -0.37
CA GLU A 107 -23.79 -7.92 -0.64
C GLU A 107 -22.44 -8.50 -0.21
N ALA A 108 -22.48 -9.42 0.75
CA ALA A 108 -21.31 -10.14 1.20
C ALA A 108 -20.85 -11.09 0.08
N ARG A 109 -20.02 -10.57 -0.83
CA ARG A 109 -19.34 -11.42 -1.82
C ARG A 109 -18.25 -12.21 -1.13
N GLN A 110 -18.41 -13.53 -1.12
CA GLN A 110 -17.29 -14.41 -0.83
C GLN A 110 -16.24 -14.22 -1.93
N GLN A 111 -15.00 -13.90 -1.54
CA GLN A 111 -13.93 -13.77 -2.53
C GLN A 111 -13.74 -15.12 -3.24
N PRO A 112 -13.56 -15.12 -4.57
CA PRO A 112 -13.26 -16.35 -5.30
C PRO A 112 -11.97 -16.97 -4.74
N GLY A 113 -12.09 -18.21 -4.28
CA GLY A 113 -10.97 -18.94 -3.68
C GLY A 113 -11.42 -19.98 -2.67
N ARG A 114 -10.46 -20.82 -2.26
CA ARG A 114 -10.70 -21.85 -1.24
C ARG A 114 -10.91 -21.19 0.14
N PRO A 115 -12.01 -21.46 0.84
CA PRO A 115 -12.18 -21.03 2.22
C PRO A 115 -10.99 -21.48 3.08
N LYS A 116 -10.47 -20.58 3.92
CA LYS A 116 -9.39 -20.94 4.84
C LYS A 116 -9.92 -21.97 5.85
N LYS A 117 -9.21 -23.09 5.99
CA LYS A 117 -9.57 -24.13 6.97
C LYS A 117 -9.34 -23.70 8.42
N SER A 118 -8.48 -22.70 8.65
CA SER A 118 -8.15 -22.19 9.98
C SER A 118 -8.42 -20.70 10.09
N ARG A 119 -8.89 -20.30 11.27
CA ARG A 119 -9.09 -18.91 11.65
C ARG A 119 -7.75 -18.17 11.68
N ILE A 120 -7.73 -16.92 11.20
CA ILE A 120 -6.58 -16.03 11.38
C ILE A 120 -6.53 -15.64 12.87
N LYS A 121 -5.42 -15.99 13.54
CA LYS A 121 -5.20 -15.62 14.94
C LYS A 121 -4.92 -14.13 15.07
N TYR A 122 -5.44 -13.50 16.11
CA TYR A 122 -5.15 -12.10 16.43
C TYR A 122 -3.71 -11.96 16.94
N ALA A 123 -3.12 -10.77 16.83
CA ALA A 123 -1.73 -10.54 17.24
C ALA A 123 -1.46 -10.95 18.70
N LEU A 124 -2.43 -10.72 19.60
CA LEU A 124 -2.33 -11.09 21.01
C LEU A 124 -2.30 -12.62 21.21
N GLU A 125 -3.12 -13.37 20.46
CA GLU A 125 -3.17 -14.83 20.54
C GLU A 125 -1.83 -15.44 20.11
N ILE A 126 -1.25 -14.90 19.03
CA ILE A 126 0.09 -15.30 18.55
C ILE A 126 1.16 -14.96 19.59
N ALA A 127 1.05 -13.80 20.24
CA ALA A 127 2.00 -13.38 21.27
C ALA A 127 1.93 -14.25 22.54
N ILE A 128 0.73 -14.72 22.92
CA ILE A 128 0.53 -15.64 24.05
C ILE A 128 1.15 -17.01 23.73
N GLU A 129 0.91 -17.57 22.53
CA GLU A 129 1.51 -18.84 22.12
C GLU A 129 3.03 -18.78 22.02
N LYS A 130 3.59 -17.63 21.63
CA LYS A 130 5.04 -17.42 21.49
C LYS A 130 5.75 -17.05 22.80
N LYS A 131 5.03 -16.81 23.89
CA LYS A 131 5.67 -16.56 25.19
C LYS A 131 6.36 -17.83 25.67
N LYS A 132 7.70 -17.83 25.65
CA LYS A 132 8.47 -18.85 26.36
C LYS A 132 8.06 -18.84 27.84
N PRO A 133 7.88 -20.01 28.48
CA PRO A 133 7.65 -20.06 29.92
C PRO A 133 8.79 -19.31 30.61
N ARG A 134 8.43 -18.38 31.52
CA ARG A 134 9.43 -17.67 32.32
C ARG A 134 10.28 -18.71 33.04
N ARG A 135 11.61 -18.62 32.88
CA ARG A 135 12.54 -19.49 33.63
C ARG A 135 12.22 -19.30 35.12
N LYS A 136 11.99 -20.41 35.83
CA LYS A 136 11.76 -20.37 37.28
C LYS A 136 13.01 -19.76 37.94
N HIS A 137 12.80 -18.78 38.81
CA HIS A 137 13.89 -18.14 39.54
C HIS A 137 14.53 -19.15 40.50
N THR A 138 15.85 -19.34 40.38
CA THR A 138 16.66 -20.17 41.28
C THR A 138 17.39 -19.30 42.29
N CYS A 139 17.50 -19.76 43.53
CA CYS A 139 18.22 -19.05 44.59
C CYS A 139 19.73 -19.00 44.27
N GLY A 140 20.33 -17.81 44.32
CA GLY A 140 21.77 -17.66 44.07
C GLY A 140 22.70 -18.27 45.14
N ASN A 141 22.18 -18.65 46.31
CA ASN A 141 22.95 -19.29 47.38
C ASN A 141 22.87 -20.82 47.29
N CYS A 142 21.67 -21.40 47.42
CA CYS A 142 21.47 -22.86 47.47
C CYS A 142 21.01 -23.49 46.14
N LYS A 143 20.86 -22.69 45.07
CA LYS A 143 20.40 -23.11 43.72
C LYS A 143 19.01 -23.74 43.66
N GLN A 144 18.27 -23.79 44.76
CA GLN A 144 16.90 -24.30 44.81
C GLN A 144 15.87 -23.28 44.30
N ILE A 145 14.74 -23.78 43.80
CA ILE A 145 13.63 -22.96 43.29
C ILE A 145 12.65 -22.66 44.44
N GLY A 146 11.99 -21.49 44.39
CA GLY A 146 10.89 -21.15 45.30
C GLY A 146 11.24 -20.10 46.37
N HIS A 147 12.49 -19.65 46.42
CA HIS A 147 12.90 -18.54 47.29
C HIS A 147 14.04 -17.75 46.65
N ASN A 148 14.33 -16.56 47.20
CA ASN A 148 15.42 -15.71 46.73
C ASN A 148 16.61 -15.76 47.72
N ARG A 149 17.74 -15.16 47.35
CA ARG A 149 18.96 -15.16 48.18
C ARG A 149 18.74 -14.53 49.56
N LYS A 150 17.86 -13.54 49.68
CA LYS A 150 17.57 -12.83 50.95
C LYS A 150 16.75 -13.67 51.92
N THR A 151 15.88 -14.54 51.40
CA THR A 151 15.02 -15.44 52.20
C THR A 151 15.57 -16.87 52.24
N CYS A 152 16.85 -17.06 51.90
CA CYS A 152 17.50 -18.37 51.94
C CYS A 152 17.81 -18.73 53.39
N LYS A 153 17.50 -19.98 53.77
CA LYS A 153 17.77 -20.52 55.11
C LYS A 153 19.06 -21.34 55.20
N ALA A 154 19.80 -21.42 54.09
CA ALA A 154 21.10 -22.07 53.98
C ALA A 154 22.22 -21.06 54.17
#